data_AF-A0A8T5MCS5-F1
#
_entry.id   AF-A0A8T5MCS5-F1
#
_cell.length_a   1.000
_cell.length_b   1.000
_cell.length_c   1.000
_cell.angle_alpha   90.00
_cell.angle_beta   90.00
_cell.angle_gamma   90.00
#
_symmetry.space_group_name_H-M   'P 1'
#
loop_
_entity.id
_entity.type
_entity.pdbx_description
1 polymer ?
#
loop_
_entity_poly.entity_id
_entity_poly.type
_entity_poly.pdbx_seq_one_letter_code
_entity_poly.pdbx_strand_id
1 'polypeptide(L)'
;DDMIGKNFLERIRGYKWIEDYELFLGEFMGNCYLIMLFPNAFSYELFELYLPGSSWNPGNEIKASTDMEGFHGRKTYATATAGGYYASRLPILEYLDGIKKQASVLAIRIELPSYWASLGVWVVRESVRKALANRNLKFAERSELVESARKIGMIKFGFDPEKIIKKSKVLENLKTQTNLWKWV
;
A
#
# COMPACT_ATOMS: atom_id res chain seq x y z
N ASP A 1 12.09 12.22 2.03
CA ASP A 1 11.46 11.00 1.47
C ASP A 1 11.56 10.90 -0.04
N ASP A 2 11.12 11.90 -0.82
CA ASP A 2 11.08 11.78 -2.29
C ASP A 2 12.45 11.54 -2.94
N MET A 3 13.48 12.34 -2.62
CA MET A 3 14.83 12.15 -3.16
C MET A 3 15.43 10.78 -2.82
N ILE A 4 15.33 10.35 -1.55
CA ILE A 4 15.83 9.04 -1.11
C ILE A 4 15.06 7.92 -1.82
N GLY A 5 13.74 8.07 -1.92
CA GLY A 5 12.88 7.12 -2.62
C GLY A 5 13.13 7.00 -4.12
N LYS A 6 13.69 8.03 -4.77
CA LYS A 6 14.11 7.95 -6.19
C LYS A 6 15.35 7.06 -6.35
N ASN A 7 16.33 7.18 -5.46
CA ASN A 7 17.53 6.34 -5.49
C ASN A 7 17.20 4.85 -5.28
N PHE A 8 16.28 4.54 -4.36
CA PHE A 8 15.79 3.17 -4.20
C PHE A 8 15.07 2.67 -5.45
N LEU A 9 14.20 3.50 -6.02
CA LEU A 9 13.42 3.15 -7.20
C LEU A 9 14.31 2.79 -8.40
N GLU A 10 15.39 3.53 -8.63
CA GLU A 10 16.36 3.22 -9.69
C GLU A 10 16.97 1.82 -9.54
N ARG A 11 17.31 1.41 -8.31
CA ARG A 11 17.85 0.08 -8.04
C ARG A 11 16.79 -1.01 -8.19
N ILE A 12 15.64 -0.83 -7.57
CA ILE A 12 14.56 -1.83 -7.52
C ILE A 12 14.05 -2.19 -8.90
N ARG A 13 13.99 -1.22 -9.83
CA ARG A 13 13.57 -1.46 -11.22
C ARG A 13 14.42 -2.52 -11.94
N GLY A 14 15.68 -2.70 -11.53
CA GLY A 14 16.58 -3.71 -12.10
C GLY A 14 16.45 -5.11 -11.49
N TYR A 15 15.67 -5.27 -10.41
CA TYR A 15 15.56 -6.55 -9.72
C TYR A 15 14.51 -7.49 -10.32
N LYS A 16 14.62 -8.78 -10.01
CA LYS A 16 13.58 -9.75 -10.38
C LYS A 16 12.30 -9.49 -9.59
N TRP A 17 11.17 -9.91 -10.13
CA TRP A 17 9.90 -9.82 -9.43
C TRP A 17 9.88 -10.78 -8.23
N ILE A 18 9.07 -10.45 -7.23
CA ILE A 18 8.64 -11.47 -6.25
C ILE A 18 7.93 -12.62 -6.99
N GLU A 19 7.91 -13.79 -6.37
CA GLU A 19 7.33 -15.01 -6.96
C GLU A 19 5.88 -15.20 -6.51
N ASP A 20 5.64 -15.06 -5.21
CA ASP A 20 4.32 -15.20 -4.60
C ASP A 20 3.62 -13.84 -4.44
N TYR A 21 2.30 -13.88 -4.26
CA TYR A 21 1.56 -12.73 -3.75
C TYR A 21 1.77 -12.64 -2.24
N GLU A 22 2.05 -11.44 -1.71
CA GLU A 22 2.33 -11.28 -0.28
C GLU A 22 1.38 -10.27 0.37
N LEU A 23 0.92 -10.56 1.59
CA LEU A 23 0.15 -9.65 2.44
C LEU A 23 0.88 -9.39 3.75
N PHE A 24 1.12 -8.12 4.03
CA PHE A 24 1.63 -7.63 5.30
C PHE A 24 0.56 -6.89 6.08
N LEU A 25 0.64 -7.02 7.40
CA LEU A 25 -0.28 -6.41 8.34
C LEU A 25 0.49 -5.75 9.47
N GLY A 26 0.13 -4.51 9.77
CA GLY A 26 0.70 -3.79 10.90
C GLY A 26 -0.29 -2.83 11.51
N GLU A 27 -0.08 -2.57 12.79
CA GLU A 27 -0.80 -1.54 13.52
C GLU A 27 0.16 -0.87 14.48
N PHE A 28 0.19 0.45 14.43
CA PHE A 28 1.02 1.23 15.34
C PHE A 28 0.38 2.60 15.58
N MET A 29 0.18 2.94 16.85
CA MET A 29 -0.37 4.25 17.27
C MET A 29 -1.61 4.65 16.45
N GLY A 30 -2.62 3.77 16.36
CA GLY A 30 -3.87 4.06 15.63
C GLY A 30 -3.78 4.07 14.11
N ASN A 31 -2.62 3.73 13.54
CA ASN A 31 -2.43 3.56 12.09
C ASN A 31 -2.35 2.08 11.74
N CYS A 32 -3.34 1.60 11.01
CA CYS A 32 -3.38 0.22 10.54
C CYS A 32 -2.98 0.17 9.05
N TYR A 33 -2.19 -0.83 8.70
CA TYR A 33 -1.73 -1.06 7.33
C TYR A 33 -2.06 -2.45 6.87
N LEU A 34 -2.64 -2.54 5.67
CA LEU A 34 -2.63 -3.74 4.83
C LEU A 34 -1.78 -3.43 3.60
N ILE A 35 -0.68 -4.14 3.41
CA ILE A 35 0.23 -3.93 2.28
C ILE A 35 0.25 -5.20 1.44
N MET A 36 -0.25 -5.09 0.22
CA MET A 36 -0.29 -6.18 -0.75
C MET A 36 0.80 -6.00 -1.78
N LEU A 37 1.60 -7.04 -1.99
CA LEU A 37 2.63 -7.07 -3.02
C LEU A 37 2.21 -8.08 -4.10
N PHE A 38 2.38 -7.67 -5.36
CA PHE A 38 2.04 -8.45 -6.54
C PHE A 38 3.31 -8.72 -7.38
N PRO A 39 3.48 -9.94 -7.93
CA PRO A 39 4.62 -10.33 -8.77
C PRO A 39 4.55 -9.62 -10.14
N ASN A 40 5.01 -8.37 -10.18
CA ASN A 40 5.05 -7.55 -11.39
C ASN A 40 6.09 -6.42 -11.23
N ALA A 41 6.33 -5.69 -12.32
CA ALA A 41 7.11 -4.46 -12.33
C ALA A 41 6.62 -3.48 -11.27
N PHE A 42 7.54 -2.67 -10.75
CA PHE A 42 7.21 -1.74 -9.68
C PHE A 42 6.09 -0.77 -10.08
N SER A 43 5.07 -0.70 -9.23
CA SER A 43 4.06 0.34 -9.20
C SER A 43 3.60 0.48 -7.75
N TYR A 44 3.08 1.63 -7.36
CA TYR A 44 2.69 1.86 -5.98
C TYR A 44 1.44 2.72 -5.90
N GLU A 45 0.46 2.25 -5.14
CA GLU A 45 -0.77 2.98 -4.83
C GLU A 45 -1.01 2.95 -3.32
N LEU A 46 -1.29 4.13 -2.76
CA LEU A 46 -1.71 4.29 -1.38
C LEU A 46 -3.17 4.70 -1.35
N PHE A 47 -3.99 3.95 -0.61
CA PHE A 47 -5.27 4.41 -0.13
C PHE A 47 -5.17 4.81 1.33
N GLU A 48 -5.71 5.96 1.68
CA GLU A 48 -5.89 6.38 3.06
C GLU A 48 -7.38 6.42 3.38
N LEU A 49 -7.74 5.74 4.47
CA LEU A 49 -9.08 5.70 5.00
C LEU A 49 -9.12 6.36 6.35
N TYR A 50 -10.02 7.32 6.47
CA TYR A 50 -10.21 8.09 7.68
C TYR A 50 -11.56 7.70 8.27
N LEU A 51 -11.53 6.90 9.33
CA LEU A 51 -12.74 6.49 10.04
C LEU A 51 -13.38 7.70 10.77
N PRO A 52 -14.72 7.69 10.95
CA PRO A 52 -15.41 8.70 11.74
C PRO A 52 -14.79 8.92 13.12
N GLY A 53 -14.54 10.18 13.49
CA GLY A 53 -13.93 10.53 14.76
C GLY A 53 -12.40 10.45 14.80
N SER A 54 -11.73 10.13 13.69
CA SER A 54 -10.27 10.27 13.58
C SER A 54 -9.85 11.74 13.42
N SER A 55 -8.58 12.04 13.71
CA SER A 55 -8.03 13.41 13.63
C SER A 55 -8.30 14.13 12.30
N TRP A 56 -8.35 13.39 11.19
CA TRP A 56 -8.57 13.93 9.85
C TRP A 56 -10.01 13.74 9.33
N ASN A 57 -10.91 13.17 10.15
CA ASN A 57 -12.32 13.00 9.81
C ASN A 57 -13.25 13.20 11.02
N PRO A 58 -13.61 14.45 11.35
CA PRO A 58 -14.56 14.74 12.43
C PRO A 58 -16.02 14.43 12.07
N GLY A 59 -16.30 13.93 10.86
CA GLY A 59 -17.65 13.58 10.41
C GLY A 59 -18.07 12.16 10.81
N ASN A 60 -19.26 11.76 10.37
CA ASN A 60 -19.87 10.46 10.68
C ASN A 60 -19.70 9.41 9.56
N GLU A 61 -19.12 9.78 8.42
CA GLU A 61 -18.91 8.90 7.27
C GLU A 61 -17.43 8.67 7.00
N ILE A 62 -17.06 7.48 6.50
CA ILE A 62 -15.68 7.16 6.15
C ILE A 62 -15.24 8.01 4.95
N LYS A 63 -14.10 8.70 5.08
CA LYS A 63 -13.45 9.39 3.95
C LYS A 63 -12.31 8.54 3.40
N ALA A 64 -12.12 8.60 2.08
CA ALA A 64 -11.04 7.90 1.39
C ALA A 64 -10.32 8.82 0.42
N SER A 65 -8.98 8.77 0.42
CA SER A 65 -8.12 9.42 -0.58
C SER A 65 -7.15 8.40 -1.17
N THR A 66 -6.67 8.65 -2.39
CA THR A 66 -5.71 7.77 -3.06
C THR A 66 -4.75 8.54 -3.96
N ASP A 67 -3.51 8.08 -3.99
CA ASP A 67 -2.49 8.49 -4.94
C ASP A 67 -1.76 7.25 -5.47
N MET A 68 -1.39 7.26 -6.75
CA MET A 68 -0.65 6.17 -7.38
C MET A 68 0.58 6.63 -8.15
N GLU A 69 1.47 5.70 -8.45
CA GLU A 69 2.51 5.83 -9.46
C GLU A 69 2.73 4.51 -10.20
N GLY A 70 3.11 4.63 -11.47
CA GLY A 70 3.54 3.49 -12.28
C GLY A 70 5.06 3.29 -12.22
N PHE A 71 5.55 2.44 -13.11
CA PHE A 71 6.98 2.10 -13.22
C PHE A 71 7.90 3.31 -13.31
N HIS A 72 7.50 4.36 -14.05
CA HIS A 72 8.28 5.59 -14.22
C HIS A 72 8.20 6.56 -13.03
N GLY A 73 7.44 6.24 -11.98
CA GLY A 73 7.19 7.13 -10.85
C GLY A 73 6.25 8.28 -11.21
N ARG A 74 6.09 9.24 -10.29
CA ARG A 74 5.27 10.45 -10.52
C ARG A 74 6.09 11.59 -11.12
N LYS A 75 5.48 12.30 -12.08
CA LYS A 75 5.97 13.60 -12.58
C LYS A 75 5.46 14.78 -11.76
N THR A 76 4.35 14.59 -11.05
CA THR A 76 3.69 15.61 -10.21
C THR A 76 3.59 15.11 -8.78
N TYR A 77 3.65 16.05 -7.83
CA TYR A 77 3.57 15.75 -6.40
C TYR A 77 2.24 15.03 -6.05
N ALA A 78 2.27 14.13 -5.07
CA ALA A 78 1.05 13.52 -4.52
C ALA A 78 0.24 14.57 -3.77
N THR A 79 -0.96 14.90 -4.25
CA THR A 79 -1.76 16.00 -3.70
C THR A 79 -2.90 15.51 -2.80
N ALA A 80 -3.39 14.28 -2.98
CA ALA A 80 -4.56 13.77 -2.25
C ALA A 80 -4.19 13.15 -0.90
N THR A 81 -3.02 12.52 -0.82
CA THR A 81 -2.48 11.87 0.39
C THR A 81 -1.18 12.53 0.88
N ALA A 82 -0.58 13.39 0.05
CA ALA A 82 0.56 14.27 0.37
C ALA A 82 1.66 13.58 1.20
N GLY A 83 1.83 13.98 2.46
CA GLY A 83 2.88 13.47 3.35
C GLY A 83 2.77 11.97 3.63
N GLY A 84 1.54 11.43 3.72
CA GLY A 84 1.30 10.01 3.96
C GLY A 84 1.78 9.11 2.82
N TYR A 85 1.70 9.61 1.58
CA TYR A 85 2.17 8.91 0.38
C TYR A 85 3.66 8.57 0.47
N TYR A 86 4.49 9.61 0.55
CA TYR A 86 5.94 9.45 0.51
C TYR A 86 6.47 8.81 1.78
N ALA A 87 5.84 9.07 2.92
CA ALA A 87 6.19 8.46 4.19
C ALA A 87 5.88 6.95 4.23
N SER A 88 4.79 6.51 3.60
CA SER A 88 4.48 5.07 3.49
C SER A 88 5.31 4.39 2.40
N ARG A 89 5.59 5.10 1.31
CA ARG A 89 6.37 4.62 0.16
C ARG A 89 7.81 4.28 0.50
N LEU A 90 8.49 5.16 1.24
CA LEU A 90 9.91 4.99 1.56
C LEU A 90 10.24 3.63 2.21
N PRO A 91 9.60 3.21 3.30
CA PRO A 91 9.88 1.92 3.93
C PRO A 91 9.49 0.70 3.08
N ILE A 92 8.50 0.83 2.19
CA ILE A 92 8.19 -0.22 1.20
C ILE A 92 9.36 -0.39 0.22
N LEU A 93 9.95 0.71 -0.23
CA LEU A 93 11.13 0.66 -1.09
C LEU A 93 12.36 0.11 -0.34
N GLU A 94 12.57 0.53 0.91
CA GLU A 94 13.63 -0.03 1.77
C GLU A 94 13.49 -1.56 1.87
N TYR A 95 12.27 -2.07 2.07
CA TYR A 95 12.00 -3.51 2.12
C TYR A 95 12.32 -4.21 0.79
N LEU A 96 11.78 -3.71 -0.33
CA LEU A 96 12.00 -4.29 -1.65
C LEU A 96 13.49 -4.31 -2.05
N ASP A 97 14.21 -3.24 -1.75
CA ASP A 97 15.66 -3.15 -1.96
C ASP A 97 16.41 -4.14 -1.07
N GLY A 98 16.00 -4.27 0.19
CA GLY A 98 16.57 -5.23 1.14
C GLY A 98 16.44 -6.68 0.70
N ILE A 99 15.29 -7.07 0.13
CA ILE A 99 15.09 -8.42 -0.43
C ILE A 99 15.58 -8.55 -1.88
N LYS A 100 16.07 -7.46 -2.49
CA LYS A 100 16.53 -7.38 -3.88
C LYS A 100 15.48 -7.90 -4.88
N LYS A 101 14.22 -7.48 -4.69
CA LYS A 101 13.09 -7.81 -5.57
C LYS A 101 12.31 -6.55 -5.93
N GLN A 102 11.49 -6.63 -6.97
CA GLN A 102 10.45 -5.62 -7.25
C GLN A 102 9.06 -6.24 -7.21
N ALA A 103 8.07 -5.40 -6.94
CA ALA A 103 6.66 -5.77 -6.91
C ALA A 103 5.81 -4.55 -7.26
N SER A 104 4.63 -4.79 -7.83
CA SER A 104 3.54 -3.82 -7.75
C SER A 104 2.97 -3.85 -6.34
N VAL A 105 2.65 -2.69 -5.76
CA VAL A 105 2.28 -2.56 -4.35
C VAL A 105 0.98 -1.77 -4.18
N LEU A 106 0.05 -2.33 -3.42
CA LEU A 106 -1.15 -1.64 -2.95
C LEU A 106 -1.09 -1.56 -1.43
N ALA A 107 -0.94 -0.35 -0.90
CA ALA A 107 -0.99 -0.07 0.52
C ALA A 107 -2.34 0.54 0.89
N ILE A 108 -3.01 -0.02 1.89
CA ILE A 108 -4.22 0.54 2.49
C ILE A 108 -3.87 0.94 3.91
N ARG A 109 -3.89 2.25 4.16
CA ARG A 109 -3.75 2.84 5.48
C ARG A 109 -5.14 3.14 6.03
N ILE A 110 -5.41 2.71 7.25
CA ILE A 110 -6.64 3.00 7.99
C ILE A 110 -6.26 3.79 9.24
N GLU A 111 -6.75 5.02 9.32
CA GLU A 111 -6.64 5.86 10.51
C GLU A 111 -7.82 5.59 11.44
N LEU A 112 -7.54 4.97 12.58
CA LEU A 112 -8.53 4.68 13.62
C LEU A 112 -8.89 5.95 14.41
N PRO A 113 -10.06 6.00 15.05
CA PRO A 113 -10.44 7.10 15.95
C PRO A 113 -9.48 7.27 17.15
N SER A 114 -8.78 6.19 17.52
CA SER A 114 -7.72 6.22 18.55
C SER A 114 -6.48 7.01 18.13
N TYR A 115 -6.37 7.43 16.86
CA TYR A 115 -5.35 8.36 16.40
C TYR A 115 -5.76 9.80 16.72
N TRP A 116 -5.58 10.18 17.99
CA TRP A 116 -6.01 11.48 18.54
C TRP A 116 -4.97 12.60 18.41
N ALA A 117 -3.73 12.29 18.02
CA ALA A 117 -2.66 13.27 17.82
C ALA A 117 -2.02 13.08 16.43
N SER A 118 -1.90 14.17 15.67
CA SER A 118 -1.18 14.21 14.41
C SER A 118 0.34 14.16 14.65
N LEU A 119 0.84 12.95 14.95
CA LEU A 119 2.25 12.69 15.29
C LEU A 119 3.22 12.78 14.08
N GLY A 120 2.73 13.29 12.95
CA GLY A 120 3.50 13.55 11.74
C GLY A 120 3.91 12.30 10.95
N VAL A 121 4.71 12.54 9.91
CA VAL A 121 5.15 11.54 8.93
C VAL A 121 6.06 10.44 9.49
N TRP A 122 6.69 10.67 10.65
CA TRP A 122 7.52 9.65 11.29
C TRP A 122 6.69 8.43 11.74
N VAL A 123 5.50 8.63 12.31
CA VAL A 123 4.62 7.51 12.72
C VAL A 123 4.23 6.68 11.52
N VAL A 124 3.94 7.32 10.39
CA VAL A 124 3.61 6.65 9.13
C VAL A 124 4.76 5.73 8.70
N ARG A 125 5.99 6.26 8.65
CA ARG A 125 7.18 5.45 8.28
C ARG A 125 7.35 4.26 9.21
N GLU A 126 7.26 4.51 10.51
CA GLU A 126 7.48 3.48 11.52
C GLU A 126 6.39 2.40 11.53
N SER A 127 5.14 2.80 11.30
CA SER A 127 4.01 1.88 11.16
C SER A 127 4.21 0.92 10.00
N VAL A 128 4.67 1.43 8.86
CA VAL A 128 4.93 0.61 7.68
C VAL A 128 6.15 -0.30 7.88
N ARG A 129 7.24 0.19 8.50
CA ARG A 129 8.39 -0.67 8.84
C ARG A 129 7.98 -1.82 9.76
N LYS A 130 7.20 -1.54 10.80
CA LYS A 130 6.66 -2.56 11.70
C LYS A 130 5.75 -3.55 10.95
N ALA A 131 4.91 -3.07 10.03
CA ALA A 131 4.09 -3.94 9.19
C ALA A 131 4.92 -4.89 8.33
N LEU A 132 6.00 -4.37 7.72
CA LEU A 132 6.90 -5.14 6.84
C LEU A 132 7.88 -6.04 7.61
N ALA A 133 8.16 -5.74 8.87
CA ALA A 133 8.96 -6.59 9.76
C ALA A 133 8.17 -7.79 10.32
N ASN A 134 6.83 -7.73 10.32
CA ASN A 134 5.99 -8.85 10.71
C ASN A 134 6.03 -9.96 9.67
N ARG A 135 5.66 -11.17 10.09
CA ARG A 135 5.49 -12.31 9.17
C ARG A 135 4.41 -11.98 8.13
N ASN A 136 4.76 -12.12 6.85
CA ASN A 136 3.82 -12.03 5.75
C ASN A 136 3.02 -13.32 5.56
N LEU A 137 1.85 -13.16 4.96
CA LEU A 137 1.10 -14.25 4.36
C LEU A 137 1.44 -14.32 2.87
N LYS A 138 1.69 -15.53 2.37
CA LYS A 138 2.00 -15.79 0.96
C LYS A 138 0.87 -16.55 0.30
N PHE A 139 0.61 -16.24 -0.96
CA PHE A 139 -0.46 -16.84 -1.75
C PHE A 139 0.03 -17.17 -3.15
N ALA A 140 -0.46 -18.27 -3.69
CA ALA A 140 -0.18 -18.67 -5.07
C ALA A 140 -1.06 -17.89 -6.06
N GLU A 141 -2.27 -17.51 -5.64
CA GLU A 141 -3.21 -16.79 -6.48
C GLU A 141 -3.56 -15.40 -5.95
N ARG A 142 -3.76 -14.46 -6.87
CA ARG A 142 -4.25 -13.10 -6.57
C ARG A 142 -5.60 -13.11 -5.86
N SER A 143 -6.49 -14.03 -6.24
CA SER A 143 -7.83 -14.21 -5.68
C SER A 143 -7.75 -14.44 -4.16
N GLU A 144 -6.86 -15.34 -3.74
CA GLU A 144 -6.62 -15.69 -2.33
C GLU A 144 -6.07 -14.50 -1.53
N LEU A 145 -5.13 -13.75 -2.11
CA LEU A 145 -4.60 -12.53 -1.50
C LEU A 145 -5.72 -11.51 -1.22
N VAL A 146 -6.52 -11.22 -2.25
CA VAL A 146 -7.61 -10.23 -2.18
C VAL A 146 -8.67 -10.65 -1.19
N GLU A 147 -9.06 -11.93 -1.20
CA GLU A 147 -10.06 -12.47 -0.27
C GLU A 147 -9.54 -12.46 1.17
N SER A 148 -8.25 -12.77 1.37
CA SER A 148 -7.63 -12.71 2.70
C SER A 148 -7.56 -11.27 3.23
N ALA A 149 -7.17 -10.31 2.39
CA ALA A 149 -7.19 -8.90 2.75
C ALA A 149 -8.61 -8.42 3.10
N ARG A 150 -9.63 -8.89 2.37
CA ARG A 150 -11.05 -8.60 2.66
C ARG A 150 -11.49 -9.14 4.01
N LYS A 151 -11.24 -10.42 4.29
CA LYS A 151 -11.57 -11.06 5.57
C LYS A 151 -10.91 -10.34 6.74
N ILE A 152 -9.62 -10.01 6.61
CA ILE A 152 -8.89 -9.30 7.66
C ILE A 152 -9.44 -7.87 7.83
N GLY A 153 -9.69 -7.17 6.73
CA GLY A 153 -10.37 -5.87 6.73
C GLY A 153 -11.64 -5.88 7.58
N MET A 154 -12.53 -6.83 7.30
CA MET A 154 -13.81 -6.95 7.98
C MET A 154 -13.66 -7.36 9.45
N ILE A 155 -12.88 -8.41 9.73
CA ILE A 155 -12.76 -8.99 11.08
C ILE A 155 -12.02 -8.03 12.01
N LYS A 156 -10.90 -7.46 11.55
CA LYS A 156 -10.01 -6.67 12.41
C LYS A 156 -10.38 -5.19 12.45
N PHE A 157 -10.87 -4.64 11.35
CA PHE A 157 -11.07 -3.19 11.22
C PHE A 157 -12.54 -2.79 11.01
N GLY A 158 -13.47 -3.75 10.98
CA GLY A 158 -14.89 -3.49 10.78
C GLY A 158 -15.19 -2.83 9.43
N PHE A 159 -14.26 -2.94 8.48
CA PHE A 159 -14.30 -2.21 7.21
C PHE A 159 -14.15 -3.19 6.05
N ASP A 160 -15.00 -3.04 5.03
CA ASP A 160 -14.91 -3.84 3.82
C ASP A 160 -14.04 -3.15 2.75
N PRO A 161 -12.82 -3.64 2.48
CA PRO A 161 -11.94 -3.04 1.49
C PRO A 161 -12.39 -3.30 0.05
N GLU A 162 -13.43 -4.08 -0.20
CA GLU A 162 -13.91 -4.40 -1.55
C GLU A 162 -14.16 -3.14 -2.39
N LYS A 163 -14.79 -2.11 -1.81
CA LYS A 163 -15.07 -0.84 -2.51
C LYS A 163 -13.80 -0.12 -2.96
N ILE A 164 -12.70 -0.29 -2.23
CA ILE A 164 -11.40 0.32 -2.54
C ILE A 164 -10.65 -0.52 -3.54
N ILE A 165 -10.61 -1.83 -3.32
CA ILE A 165 -9.97 -2.80 -4.21
C ILE A 165 -10.56 -2.70 -5.62
N LYS A 166 -11.88 -2.47 -5.75
CA LYS A 166 -12.55 -2.22 -7.03
C LYS A 166 -12.14 -0.90 -7.70
N LYS A 167 -11.71 0.11 -6.93
CA LYS A 167 -11.26 1.43 -7.42
C LYS A 167 -9.75 1.52 -7.64
N SER A 168 -8.98 0.51 -7.22
CA SER A 168 -7.52 0.52 -7.34
C SER A 168 -7.09 0.47 -8.80
N LYS A 169 -6.32 1.47 -9.20
CA LYS A 169 -5.77 1.57 -10.54
C LYS A 169 -4.61 0.61 -10.75
N VAL A 170 -3.83 0.31 -9.71
CA VAL A 170 -2.80 -0.75 -9.79
C VAL A 170 -3.46 -2.09 -10.10
N LEU A 171 -4.53 -2.44 -9.39
CA LEU A 171 -5.25 -3.70 -9.63
C LEU A 171 -5.91 -3.78 -11.00
N GLU A 172 -6.36 -2.65 -11.55
CA GLU A 172 -6.87 -2.54 -12.91
C GLU A 172 -5.76 -2.76 -13.95
N ASN A 173 -4.63 -2.06 -13.81
CA ASN A 173 -3.47 -2.19 -14.69
C ASN A 173 -2.88 -3.62 -14.69
N LEU A 174 -2.89 -4.29 -13.53
CA LEU A 174 -2.47 -5.68 -13.43
C LEU A 174 -3.35 -6.61 -14.27
N LYS A 175 -4.66 -6.37 -14.37
CA LYS A 175 -5.57 -7.18 -15.20
C LYS A 175 -5.35 -6.95 -16.69
N THR A 176 -5.13 -5.69 -17.09
CA THR A 176 -4.91 -5.35 -18.51
C THR A 176 -3.58 -5.90 -19.02
N GLN A 177 -2.53 -5.87 -18.20
CA GLN A 177 -1.23 -6.46 -18.55
C GLN A 177 -1.28 -7.98 -18.69
N THR A 178 -2.05 -8.71 -17.88
CA THR A 178 -2.17 -10.17 -18.04
C THR A 178 -2.81 -10.56 -19.37
N ASN A 179 -3.68 -9.71 -19.91
CA ASN A 179 -4.32 -9.96 -21.20
C ASN A 179 -3.35 -9.79 -22.37
N LEU A 180 -2.39 -8.86 -22.32
CA LEU A 180 -1.42 -8.64 -23.41
C LEU A 180 -0.51 -9.86 -23.65
N TRP A 181 -0.11 -10.58 -22.59
CA TRP A 181 0.70 -11.80 -22.70
C TRP A 181 -0.05 -13.00 -23.27
N LYS A 182 -1.40 -12.96 -23.33
CA LYS A 182 -2.20 -14.01 -23.99
C LYS A 182 -2.23 -13.87 -25.52
N TRP A 183 -1.66 -12.80 -26.08
CA TRP A 183 -1.66 -12.50 -27.51
C TRP A 183 -0.26 -12.47 -28.15
N VAL A 184 0.76 -12.95 -27.43
CA VAL A 184 2.14 -13.16 -27.92
C VAL A 184 2.47 -14.63 -27.76
#